data_AF-A0AAX0VHM4-F1
#
_entry.id   AF-A0AAX0VHM4-F1
#
_cell.length_a   1.000
_cell.length_b   1.000
_cell.length_c   1.000
_cell.angle_alpha   90.00
_cell.angle_beta   90.00
_cell.angle_gamma   90.00
#
_symmetry.space_group_name_H-M   'P 1'
#
loop_
_entity.id
_entity.type
_entity.pdbx_description
1 polymer ?
#
loop_
_entity_poly.entity_id
_entity_poly.type
_entity_poly.pdbx_seq_one_letter_code
_entity_poly.pdbx_strand_id
1 'polypeptide(L)' 'VWVNHYNYHRPHTSCGDAPPASLAPTRVNNVMPSYT' A
#
# COMPACT_ATOMS: atom_id res chain seq x y z
N VAL A 1 9.20 -2.18 6.90
CA VAL A 1 9.90 -1.94 5.61
C VAL A 1 9.33 -2.81 4.47
N TRP A 2 9.16 -4.12 4.64
CA TRP A 2 8.64 -5.01 3.57
C TRP A 2 7.20 -4.69 3.13
N VAL A 3 6.27 -4.49 4.07
CA VAL A 3 4.85 -4.21 3.79
C VAL A 3 4.67 -2.94 2.95
N ASN A 4 5.39 -1.86 3.28
CA ASN A 4 5.31 -0.62 2.50
C ASN A 4 5.87 -0.80 1.09
N HIS A 5 6.97 -1.55 0.97
CA HIS A 5 7.55 -1.85 -0.34
C HIS A 5 6.59 -2.68 -1.21
N TYR A 6 5.94 -3.68 -0.63
CA TYR A 6 4.96 -4.53 -1.31
C TYR A 6 3.73 -3.73 -1.75
N ASN A 7 3.14 -2.95 -0.84
CA ASN A 7 1.86 -2.28 -1.10
C ASN A 7 1.97 -1.04 -2.00
N TYR A 8 3.11 -0.33 -1.98
CA TYR A 8 3.21 0.99 -2.61
C TYR A 8 4.16 1.08 -3.81
N HIS A 9 5.07 0.11 -3.99
CA HIS A 9 6.13 0.23 -4.99
C HIS A 9 6.18 -0.92 -6.00
N ARG A 10 5.66 -2.10 -5.65
CA ARG A 10 5.66 -3.23 -6.55
C ARG A 10 4.41 -3.21 -7.42
N PRO A 11 4.52 -3.24 -8.76
CA PRO A 11 3.39 -3.43 -9.65
C PRO A 11 2.92 -4.89 -9.64
N HIS A 12 1.60 -5.10 -9.68
CA HIS A 12 0.98 -6.44 -9.68
C HIS A 12 0.07 -6.58 -10.90
N THR A 13 0.16 -7.71 -11.61
CA THR A 13 -0.68 -7.98 -12.80
C THR A 13 -2.16 -8.10 -12.44
N SER A 14 -2.49 -8.58 -11.24
CA SER A 14 -3.85 -8.57 -10.68
C SER A 14 -4.38 -7.16 -10.37
N CYS A 15 -3.51 -6.16 -10.40
CA CYS A 15 -3.78 -4.76 -10.11
C CYS A 15 -3.60 -3.88 -11.37
N GLY A 16 -3.53 -4.46 -12.56
CA GLY A 16 -3.33 -3.73 -13.82
C GLY A 16 -1.96 -3.05 -13.91
N ASP A 17 -0.92 -3.73 -13.43
CA ASP A 17 0.46 -3.23 -13.32
C ASP A 17 0.61 -2.00 -12.40
N ALA A 18 -0.40 -1.70 -11.59
CA ALA A 18 -0.33 -0.75 -10.51
C ALA A 18 0.03 -1.45 -9.19
N PRO A 19 0.52 -0.71 -8.18
CA PRO A 19 0.73 -1.26 -6.86
C PRO A 19 -0.61 -1.51 -6.14
N PRO A 20 -0.70 -2.51 -5.25
CA PRO A 20 -1.95 -2.89 -4.57
C PRO A 20 -2.67 -1.72 -3.87
N ALA A 21 -1.91 -0.75 -3.33
CA ALA A 21 -2.47 0.44 -2.70
C ALA A 21 -3.23 1.36 -3.67
N SER A 22 -3.04 1.25 -4.99
CA SER A 22 -3.81 1.99 -6.00
C SER A 22 -5.28 1.55 -6.08
N LEU A 23 -5.59 0.31 -5.66
CA LEU A 23 -6.96 -0.21 -5.62
C LEU A 23 -7.63 0.00 -4.25
N ALA A 24 -6.87 0.41 -3.23
CA ALA A 24 -7.43 0.65 -1.92
C ALA A 24 -8.24 1.95 -1.91
N PRO A 25 -9.49 1.95 -1.42
CA PRO A 25 -10.33 3.15 -1.36
C PRO A 25 -9.79 4.21 -0.40
N THR A 26 -8.85 3.85 0.48
CA THR A 26 -8.16 4.77 1.38
C THR A 26 -6.71 4.35 1.51
N ARG A 27 -5.81 5.32 1.39
CA ARG A 27 -4.37 5.12 1.49
C ARG A 27 -3.97 4.91 2.94
N VAL A 28 -3.78 3.66 3.37
CA VAL A 28 -3.37 3.31 4.74
C VAL A 28 -1.88 2.99 4.77
N ASN A 29 -1.12 3.73 5.59
CA ASN A 29 0.24 3.32 5.95
C ASN A 29 0.13 2.36 7.14
N ASN A 30 1.03 1.39 7.29
CA ASN A 30 1.10 0.50 8.47
C ASN A 30 1.55 1.28 9.74
N VAL A 31 1.33 2.59 9.76
CA VAL A 31 1.62 3.51 10.84
C VAL A 31 0.28 4.12 11.19
N MET A 32 -0.43 3.49 12.12
CA MET A 32 -1.48 4.19 12.85
C MET A 32 -0.79 5.24 13.73
N PRO A 33 -1.14 6.53 13.65
CA PRO A 33 -0.54 7.53 14.52
C PRO A 33 -0.98 7.26 15.97
N SER A 34 -0.05 6.86 16.83
CA SER A 34 -0.28 6.71 18.28
C SER A 34 -0.14 8.06 18.98
N TYR A 35 -0.99 9.03 18.67
CA TYR A 35 -1.08 10.26 19.47
C TYR A 35 -2.08 10.03 20.60
N THR A 36 -1.60 10.12 21.85
CA THR A 36 -2.42 10.26 23.06
C THR A 36 -2.66 11.73 23.32
#